data_AF-A0A8E0NCE4-F1
#
_entry.id   AF-A0A8E0NCE4-F1
#
_cell.length_a   1.000
_cell.length_b   1.000
_cell.length_c   1.000
_cell.angle_alpha   90.00
_cell.angle_beta   90.00
_cell.angle_gamma   90.00
#
_symmetry.space_group_name_H-M   'P 1'
#
loop_
_entity.id
_entity.type
_entity.pdbx_description
1 polymer ?
#
loop_
_entity_poly.entity_id
_entity_poly.type
_entity_poly.pdbx_seq_one_letter_code
_entity_poly.pdbx_strand_id
1 'polypeptide(L)'
;MPDMHQLSARGCERARRALERVRHARHPLHGWRRWTIIAVQAAVGLFLLFALVNLALWFSIDRSGGPVRQAMWEVEALARSPLDGEQAPDHAFTALYGDVLGAEPDVGEVRDYFEDQSRREEFVLEHVMTQRMLSLNDRLDARVFPSGVYVGLRAMGPDGAPMVYVTRHLAHFMFFPRHAYILVVPEQGEATVFSASVNNKLDEDAEHPNHLRATLQAYDVEAYDFPSSGQAVHLMTRISDEVATDALARLETAAQRLAEAEVTYGVLAPNSNTVIGCLLEDAGVMTRAERSGALLAVRAPGLGADCV
;
A
#
# COMPACT_ATOMS: atom_id res chain seq x y z
N MET A 1 -21.60 14.21 -64.96
CA MET A 1 -20.59 14.63 -63.97
C MET A 1 -21.24 15.64 -63.04
N PRO A 2 -21.34 15.38 -61.73
CA PRO A 2 -21.94 16.32 -60.79
C PRO A 2 -21.04 17.55 -60.63
N ASP A 3 -21.65 18.72 -60.70
CA ASP A 3 -21.00 20.02 -60.67
C ASP A 3 -20.33 20.27 -59.29
N MET A 4 -19.00 20.43 -59.26
CA MET A 4 -18.20 20.57 -58.03
C MET A 4 -18.67 21.74 -57.16
N HIS A 5 -19.26 22.78 -57.75
CA HIS A 5 -19.80 23.91 -57.00
C HIS A 5 -21.01 23.55 -56.14
N GLN A 6 -21.82 22.56 -56.55
CA GLN A 6 -22.97 22.09 -55.76
C GLN A 6 -22.54 21.21 -54.57
N LEU A 7 -21.43 20.48 -54.68
CA LEU A 7 -20.88 19.67 -53.59
C LEU A 7 -20.26 20.54 -52.49
N SER A 8 -19.57 21.62 -52.88
CA SER A 8 -19.00 22.61 -51.96
C SER A 8 -20.07 23.35 -51.16
N ALA A 9 -21.15 23.81 -51.82
CA ALA A 9 -22.25 24.50 -51.17
C ALA A 9 -22.99 23.62 -50.14
N ARG A 10 -23.21 22.34 -50.47
CA ARG A 10 -23.83 21.37 -49.55
C ARG A 10 -22.94 21.04 -48.35
N GLY A 11 -21.62 21.02 -48.54
CA GLY A 11 -20.66 20.87 -47.44
C GLY A 11 -20.68 22.06 -46.48
N CYS A 12 -20.70 23.27 -47.03
CA CYS A 12 -20.73 24.51 -46.25
C CYS A 12 -22.05 24.67 -45.46
N GLU A 13 -23.19 24.32 -46.06
CA GLU A 13 -24.48 24.30 -45.34
C GLU A 13 -24.55 23.25 -44.22
N ARG A 14 -23.98 22.06 -44.44
CA ARG A 14 -23.93 21.02 -43.40
C ARG A 14 -23.02 21.42 -42.25
N ALA A 15 -21.87 22.02 -42.55
CA ALA A 15 -20.95 22.56 -41.54
C ALA A 15 -21.60 23.69 -40.75
N ARG A 16 -22.34 24.58 -41.43
CA ARG A 16 -23.08 25.69 -40.80
C ARG A 16 -24.22 25.18 -39.91
N ARG A 17 -24.98 24.18 -40.36
CA ARG A 17 -26.03 23.53 -39.56
C ARG A 17 -25.48 22.73 -38.38
N ALA A 18 -24.28 22.16 -38.49
CA ALA A 18 -23.60 21.49 -37.39
C ALA A 18 -23.10 22.51 -36.35
N LEU A 19 -22.48 23.61 -36.79
CA LEU A 19 -22.06 24.72 -35.93
C LEU A 19 -23.24 25.40 -35.22
N GLU A 20 -24.38 25.58 -35.89
CA GLU A 20 -25.61 26.09 -35.28
C GLU A 20 -26.18 25.12 -34.24
N ARG A 21 -26.13 23.80 -34.49
CA ARG A 21 -26.50 22.79 -33.48
C ARG A 21 -25.60 22.83 -32.25
N VAL A 22 -24.29 23.00 -32.42
CA VAL A 22 -23.35 23.18 -31.30
C VAL A 22 -23.60 24.51 -30.57
N ARG A 23 -23.94 25.57 -31.29
CA ARG A 23 -24.23 26.91 -30.73
C ARG A 23 -25.59 26.99 -30.02
N HIS A 24 -26.54 26.13 -30.38
CA HIS A 24 -27.86 26.01 -29.73
C HIS A 24 -27.98 24.83 -28.75
N ALA A 25 -26.94 24.00 -28.63
CA ALA A 25 -26.72 23.16 -27.46
C ALA A 25 -26.30 24.02 -26.25
N ARG A 26 -27.11 25.04 -25.93
CA ARG A 26 -27.06 25.69 -24.61
C ARG A 26 -27.51 24.64 -23.62
N HIS A 27 -26.57 24.09 -22.84
CA HIS A 27 -26.89 23.22 -21.73
C HIS A 27 -28.07 23.81 -20.93
N PRO A 28 -29.15 23.06 -20.68
CA PRO A 28 -30.40 23.55 -20.07
C PRO A 28 -30.25 23.94 -18.58
N LEU A 29 -29.02 24.09 -18.12
CA LEU A 29 -28.63 24.21 -16.73
C LEU A 29 -28.13 25.64 -16.52
N HIS A 30 -28.84 26.41 -15.70
CA HIS A 30 -28.52 27.79 -15.38
C HIS A 30 -28.28 27.94 -13.86
N GLY A 31 -27.49 28.94 -13.48
CA GLY A 31 -27.16 29.21 -12.07
C GLY A 31 -26.34 28.10 -11.41
N TRP A 32 -26.63 27.83 -10.14
CA TRP A 32 -25.89 26.86 -9.30
C TRP A 32 -25.78 25.46 -9.93
N ARG A 33 -26.82 24.98 -10.63
CA ARG A 33 -26.82 23.65 -11.28
C ARG A 33 -25.73 23.49 -12.35
N ARG A 34 -25.39 24.56 -13.09
CA ARG A 34 -24.28 24.55 -14.05
C ARG A 34 -22.94 24.41 -13.34
N TRP A 35 -22.77 25.17 -12.26
CA TRP A 35 -21.55 25.12 -11.44
C TRP A 35 -21.39 23.78 -10.74
N THR A 36 -22.48 23.17 -10.26
CA THR A 36 -22.45 21.81 -9.69
C THR A 36 -21.98 20.79 -10.73
N ILE A 37 -22.48 20.84 -11.96
CA ILE A 37 -22.06 19.89 -13.00
C ILE A 37 -20.60 20.11 -13.40
N ILE A 38 -20.15 21.35 -13.52
CA ILE A 38 -18.74 21.65 -13.77
C ILE A 38 -17.87 21.16 -12.62
N ALA A 39 -18.29 21.36 -11.37
CA ALA A 39 -17.58 20.88 -10.19
C ALA A 39 -17.51 19.35 -10.15
N VAL A 40 -18.60 18.64 -10.45
CA VAL A 40 -18.62 17.18 -10.54
C VAL A 40 -17.72 16.69 -11.68
N GLN A 41 -17.80 17.30 -12.87
CA GLN A 41 -16.93 16.94 -14.00
C GLN A 41 -15.46 17.22 -13.71
N ALA A 42 -15.15 18.33 -13.03
CA ALA A 42 -13.79 18.65 -12.60
C ALA A 42 -13.29 17.64 -11.55
N ALA A 43 -14.14 17.26 -10.58
CA ALA A 43 -13.81 16.24 -9.58
C ALA A 43 -13.57 14.88 -10.24
N VAL A 44 -14.42 14.46 -11.18
CA VAL A 44 -14.25 13.21 -11.95
C VAL A 44 -12.98 13.28 -12.82
N GLY A 45 -12.71 14.41 -13.47
CA GLY A 45 -11.51 14.61 -14.27
C GLY A 45 -10.24 14.52 -13.42
N LEU A 46 -10.23 15.17 -12.26
CA LEU A 46 -9.13 15.12 -11.30
C LEU A 46 -8.94 13.71 -10.74
N PHE A 47 -10.04 13.02 -10.42
CA PHE A 47 -10.05 11.62 -9.99
C PHE A 47 -9.38 10.72 -11.05
N LEU A 48 -9.80 10.83 -12.30
CA LEU A 48 -9.25 10.02 -13.40
C LEU A 48 -7.78 10.34 -13.65
N LEU A 49 -7.39 11.61 -13.57
CA LEU A 49 -6.00 12.02 -13.69
C LEU A 49 -5.14 11.41 -12.58
N PHE A 50 -5.61 11.47 -11.33
CA PHE A 50 -4.91 10.87 -10.21
C PHE A 50 -4.76 9.37 -10.38
N ALA A 51 -5.84 8.67 -10.75
CA ALA A 51 -5.79 7.23 -11.03
C ALA A 51 -4.79 6.89 -12.14
N LEU A 52 -4.75 7.66 -13.23
CA LEU A 52 -3.81 7.47 -14.34
C LEU A 52 -2.35 7.73 -13.94
N VAL A 53 -2.07 8.78 -13.17
CA VAL A 53 -0.72 9.06 -12.65
C VAL A 53 -0.27 7.93 -11.73
N ASN A 54 -1.13 7.48 -10.82
CA ASN A 54 -0.82 6.37 -9.92
C ASN A 54 -0.61 5.04 -10.66
N LEU A 55 -1.38 4.80 -11.74
CA LEU A 55 -1.22 3.65 -12.63
C LEU A 55 0.11 3.73 -13.40
N ALA A 56 0.45 4.89 -13.95
CA ALA A 56 1.72 5.10 -14.67
C ALA A 56 2.94 4.94 -13.74
N LEU A 57 2.88 5.52 -12.54
CA LEU A 57 3.90 5.32 -11.50
C LEU A 57 4.02 3.85 -11.10
N TRP A 58 2.90 3.11 -11.04
CA TRP A 58 2.91 1.69 -10.72
C TRP A 58 3.59 0.85 -11.81
N PHE A 59 3.33 1.14 -13.09
CA PHE A 59 4.04 0.51 -14.21
C PHE A 59 5.52 0.91 -14.34
N SER A 60 5.90 2.06 -13.77
CA SER A 60 7.27 2.59 -13.84
C SER A 60 8.24 1.92 -12.88
N ILE A 61 7.76 1.08 -11.96
CA ILE A 61 8.60 0.33 -11.03
C ILE A 61 9.05 -0.95 -11.76
N ASP A 62 10.33 -1.00 -12.10
CA ASP A 62 10.93 -2.18 -12.75
C ASP A 62 10.99 -3.33 -11.74
N ARG A 63 10.43 -4.50 -12.11
CA ARG A 63 10.29 -5.64 -11.19
C ARG A 63 10.48 -6.97 -11.91
N SER A 64 11.14 -7.89 -11.21
CA SER A 64 11.46 -9.22 -11.72
C SER A 64 10.18 -10.05 -11.95
N GLY A 65 9.80 -10.21 -13.22
CA GLY A 65 8.62 -10.99 -13.62
C GLY A 65 7.62 -10.26 -14.51
N GLY A 66 7.83 -8.97 -14.75
CA GLY A 66 7.02 -8.16 -15.65
C GLY A 66 5.76 -7.61 -14.96
N PRO A 67 5.42 -6.33 -15.20
CA PRO A 67 4.41 -5.62 -14.41
C PRO A 67 3.02 -6.26 -14.55
N VAL A 68 2.66 -6.79 -15.72
CA VAL A 68 1.30 -7.33 -15.97
C VAL A 68 0.99 -8.57 -15.11
N ARG A 69 1.93 -9.51 -15.01
CA ARG A 69 1.72 -10.74 -14.24
C ARG A 69 1.54 -10.43 -12.76
N GLN A 70 2.30 -9.47 -12.25
CA GLN A 70 2.18 -9.01 -10.89
C GLN A 70 0.86 -8.26 -10.65
N ALA A 71 0.40 -7.40 -11.57
CA ALA A 71 -0.94 -6.79 -11.49
C ALA A 71 -2.02 -7.85 -11.33
N MET A 72 -1.97 -8.87 -12.18
CA MET A 72 -2.97 -9.94 -12.17
C MET A 72 -2.96 -10.67 -10.84
N TRP A 73 -1.77 -11.02 -10.34
CA TRP A 73 -1.60 -11.66 -9.04
C TRP A 73 -2.12 -10.77 -7.89
N GLU A 74 -1.79 -9.47 -7.88
CA GLU A 74 -2.26 -8.52 -6.86
C GLU A 74 -3.78 -8.36 -6.89
N VAL A 75 -4.39 -8.30 -8.09
CA VAL A 75 -5.85 -8.23 -8.26
C VAL A 75 -6.52 -9.53 -7.81
N GLU A 76 -5.92 -10.67 -8.15
CA GLU A 76 -6.38 -12.02 -7.80
C GLU A 76 -6.30 -12.28 -6.29
N ALA A 77 -5.21 -11.83 -5.64
CA ALA A 77 -5.04 -11.82 -4.20
C ALA A 77 -6.10 -10.93 -3.54
N LEU A 78 -6.21 -9.67 -3.98
CA LEU A 78 -7.23 -8.72 -3.48
C LEU A 78 -8.66 -9.22 -3.64
N ALA A 79 -8.97 -9.95 -4.71
CA ALA A 79 -10.29 -10.53 -4.94
C ALA A 79 -10.61 -11.67 -3.97
N ARG A 80 -9.58 -12.30 -3.40
CA ARG A 80 -9.69 -13.43 -2.47
C ARG A 80 -9.44 -13.07 -1.01
N SER A 81 -8.86 -11.90 -0.73
CA SER A 81 -8.69 -11.43 0.64
C SER A 81 -10.05 -11.26 1.33
N PRO A 82 -10.26 -11.82 2.53
CA PRO A 82 -11.54 -11.75 3.23
C PRO A 82 -11.84 -10.32 3.74
N LEU A 83 -13.06 -10.07 4.22
CA LEU A 83 -13.35 -8.82 4.91
C LEU A 83 -12.89 -8.88 6.38
N ASP A 84 -12.92 -7.75 7.10
CA ASP A 84 -12.43 -7.72 8.49
C ASP A 84 -13.15 -8.79 9.33
N GLY A 85 -12.37 -9.65 10.00
CA GLY A 85 -12.88 -10.73 10.85
C GLY A 85 -13.45 -11.95 10.11
N GLU A 86 -13.34 -12.02 8.78
CA GLU A 86 -13.70 -13.19 7.99
C GLU A 86 -12.46 -14.07 7.71
N GLN A 87 -12.66 -15.39 7.63
CA GLN A 87 -11.61 -16.30 7.17
C GLN A 87 -11.52 -16.30 5.64
N ALA A 88 -10.31 -16.50 5.09
CA ALA A 88 -10.19 -16.69 3.66
C ALA A 88 -10.96 -17.95 3.24
N PRO A 89 -11.55 -17.97 2.03
CA PRO A 89 -12.19 -19.17 1.50
C PRO A 89 -11.22 -20.36 1.47
N ASP A 90 -11.68 -21.58 1.80
CA ASP A 90 -10.84 -22.79 1.86
C ASP A 90 -10.00 -23.07 0.60
N HIS A 91 -10.48 -22.65 -0.56
CA HIS A 91 -9.82 -22.84 -1.86
C HIS A 91 -8.95 -21.65 -2.29
N ALA A 92 -8.92 -20.56 -1.52
CA ALA A 92 -8.20 -19.35 -1.87
C ALA A 92 -6.69 -19.62 -1.95
N PHE A 93 -6.15 -20.41 -1.03
CA PHE A 93 -4.74 -20.77 -1.00
C PHE A 93 -4.35 -21.53 -2.27
N THR A 94 -5.03 -22.64 -2.55
CA THR A 94 -4.76 -23.46 -3.74
C THR A 94 -4.92 -22.68 -5.04
N ALA A 95 -5.85 -21.73 -5.09
CA ALA A 95 -6.02 -20.88 -6.27
C ALA A 95 -4.86 -19.88 -6.48
N LEU A 96 -4.25 -19.37 -5.40
CA LEU A 96 -3.17 -18.37 -5.47
C LEU A 96 -1.77 -18.99 -5.54
N TYR A 97 -1.57 -20.08 -4.80
CA TYR A 97 -0.27 -20.67 -4.55
C TYR A 97 -0.18 -22.13 -4.99
N GLY A 98 -1.28 -22.77 -5.41
CA GLY A 98 -1.30 -24.20 -5.74
C GLY A 98 -0.32 -24.60 -6.85
N ASP A 99 -0.11 -23.74 -7.84
CA ASP A 99 0.85 -23.99 -8.92
C ASP A 99 2.32 -23.92 -8.47
N VAL A 100 2.59 -23.27 -7.32
CA VAL A 100 3.96 -23.04 -6.81
C VAL A 100 4.26 -23.91 -5.60
N LEU A 101 3.33 -24.01 -4.66
CA LEU A 101 3.46 -24.67 -3.35
C LEU A 101 2.61 -25.95 -3.23
N GLY A 102 1.78 -26.28 -4.23
CA GLY A 102 0.78 -27.34 -4.10
C GLY A 102 -0.40 -26.93 -3.21
N ALA A 103 -1.35 -27.85 -3.01
CA ALA A 103 -2.57 -27.59 -2.25
C ALA A 103 -2.34 -27.56 -0.73
N GLU A 104 -1.36 -28.33 -0.24
CA GLU A 104 -1.12 -28.51 1.19
C GLU A 104 0.38 -28.45 1.50
N PRO A 105 1.04 -27.28 1.38
CA PRO A 105 2.45 -27.17 1.70
C PRO A 105 2.70 -27.32 3.19
N ASP A 106 3.87 -27.82 3.55
CA ASP A 106 4.36 -27.86 4.92
C ASP A 106 5.08 -26.55 5.34
N VAL A 107 5.50 -26.47 6.60
CA VAL A 107 6.20 -25.30 7.18
C VAL A 107 7.49 -24.98 6.43
N GLY A 108 8.25 -26.01 6.02
CA GLY A 108 9.52 -25.85 5.33
C GLY A 108 9.34 -25.33 3.91
N GLU A 109 8.35 -25.85 3.18
CA GLU A 109 8.03 -25.40 1.82
C GLU A 109 7.60 -23.93 1.78
N VAL A 110 6.79 -23.50 2.75
CA VAL A 110 6.41 -22.08 2.87
C VAL A 110 7.61 -21.20 3.22
N ARG A 111 8.48 -21.65 4.14
CA ARG A 111 9.72 -20.94 4.48
C ARG A 111 10.63 -20.79 3.26
N ASP A 112 10.83 -21.88 2.50
CA ASP A 112 11.69 -21.89 1.31
C ASP A 112 11.13 -20.98 0.20
N TYR A 113 9.80 -20.92 0.06
CA TYR A 113 9.16 -19.97 -0.83
C TYR A 113 9.50 -18.52 -0.45
N PHE A 114 9.41 -18.15 0.83
CA PHE A 114 9.78 -16.81 1.27
C PHE A 114 11.29 -16.55 1.26
N GLU A 115 12.12 -17.56 1.42
CA GLU A 115 13.57 -17.47 1.22
C GLU A 115 13.89 -17.12 -0.24
N ASP A 116 13.19 -17.71 -1.23
CA ASP A 116 13.31 -17.31 -2.64
C ASP A 116 12.72 -15.91 -2.90
N GLN A 117 11.52 -15.64 -2.38
CA GLN A 117 10.85 -14.35 -2.61
C GLN A 117 11.62 -13.18 -1.99
N SER A 118 12.20 -13.34 -0.80
CA SER A 118 12.92 -12.27 -0.11
C SER A 118 14.27 -11.92 -0.72
N ARG A 119 14.81 -12.78 -1.61
CA ARG A 119 15.98 -12.44 -2.45
C ARG A 119 15.63 -11.48 -3.58
N ARG A 120 14.33 -11.30 -3.87
CA ARG A 120 13.84 -10.30 -4.82
C ARG A 120 13.72 -8.99 -4.07
N GLU A 121 13.95 -7.87 -4.76
CA GLU A 121 13.89 -6.53 -4.18
C GLU A 121 12.58 -6.29 -3.40
N GLU A 122 11.46 -6.82 -3.91
CA GLU A 122 10.13 -6.73 -3.30
C GLU A 122 9.35 -8.04 -3.50
N PHE A 123 8.55 -8.43 -2.51
CA PHE A 123 7.61 -9.56 -2.59
C PHE A 123 6.28 -9.21 -1.95
N VAL A 124 5.26 -9.99 -2.22
CA VAL A 124 3.92 -9.73 -1.70
C VAL A 124 3.58 -10.65 -0.54
N LEU A 125 3.09 -10.05 0.54
CA LEU A 125 2.52 -10.74 1.69
C LEU A 125 1.07 -10.33 1.85
N GLU A 126 0.17 -11.30 1.87
CA GLU A 126 -1.27 -11.07 1.92
C GLU A 126 -1.95 -12.08 2.86
N HIS A 127 -3.22 -11.82 3.16
CA HIS A 127 -3.97 -12.50 4.19
C HIS A 127 -4.07 -14.03 4.02
N VAL A 128 -4.30 -14.54 2.80
CA VAL A 128 -4.46 -15.97 2.54
C VAL A 128 -3.17 -16.73 2.90
N MET A 129 -2.01 -16.22 2.49
CA MET A 129 -0.72 -16.77 2.88
C MET A 129 -0.46 -16.62 4.38
N THR A 130 -0.78 -15.48 4.98
CA THR A 130 -0.64 -15.29 6.42
C THR A 130 -1.48 -16.28 7.22
N GLN A 131 -2.74 -16.49 6.84
CA GLN A 131 -3.59 -17.53 7.44
C GLN A 131 -3.00 -18.93 7.25
N ARG A 132 -2.44 -19.23 6.08
CA ARG A 132 -1.76 -20.51 5.85
C ARG A 132 -0.58 -20.68 6.80
N MET A 133 0.29 -19.69 6.93
CA MET A 133 1.44 -19.73 7.85
C MET A 133 1.01 -19.98 9.30
N LEU A 134 -0.03 -19.29 9.74
CA LEU A 134 -0.59 -19.46 11.09
C LEU A 134 -1.22 -20.84 11.26
N SER A 135 -1.94 -21.36 10.27
CA SER A 135 -2.52 -22.72 10.33
C SER A 135 -1.47 -23.83 10.41
N LEU A 136 -0.25 -23.57 9.94
CA LEU A 136 0.85 -24.53 9.93
C LEU A 136 1.74 -24.48 11.17
N ASN A 137 1.86 -23.31 11.83
CA ASN A 137 2.87 -23.08 12.88
C ASN A 137 2.33 -22.36 14.13
N ASP A 138 1.03 -22.04 14.17
CA ASP A 138 0.28 -21.27 15.20
C ASP A 138 0.80 -19.85 15.47
N ARG A 139 1.95 -19.49 14.90
CA ARG A 139 2.61 -18.21 15.06
C ARG A 139 3.49 -17.89 13.84
N LEU A 140 3.85 -16.63 13.70
CA LEU A 140 4.84 -16.18 12.74
C LEU A 140 6.23 -16.15 13.40
N ASP A 141 7.16 -16.96 12.90
CA ASP A 141 8.56 -16.98 13.34
C ASP A 141 9.49 -17.52 12.23
N ALA A 142 10.79 -17.59 12.54
CA ALA A 142 11.84 -18.06 11.64
C ALA A 142 11.61 -19.45 10.99
N ARG A 143 10.71 -20.27 11.55
CA ARG A 143 10.43 -21.62 11.05
C ARG A 143 9.56 -21.60 9.79
N VAL A 144 8.68 -20.62 9.66
CA VAL A 144 7.74 -20.48 8.52
C VAL A 144 8.04 -19.27 7.64
N PHE A 145 8.75 -18.28 8.18
CA PHE A 145 9.14 -17.07 7.47
C PHE A 145 10.61 -16.77 7.77
N PRO A 146 11.47 -16.48 6.78
CA PRO A 146 12.88 -16.28 7.06
C PRO A 146 13.16 -15.18 8.08
N SER A 147 14.24 -15.33 8.83
CA SER A 147 14.67 -14.28 9.76
C SER A 147 15.13 -13.04 9.00
N GLY A 148 14.81 -11.86 9.52
CA GLY A 148 15.18 -10.61 8.88
C GLY A 148 14.31 -9.44 9.32
N VAL A 149 14.64 -8.27 8.78
CA VAL A 149 13.83 -7.06 8.95
C VAL A 149 13.16 -6.74 7.62
N TYR A 150 11.83 -6.64 7.66
CA TYR A 150 11.00 -6.45 6.47
C TYR A 150 10.18 -5.18 6.60
N VAL A 151 10.19 -4.35 5.57
CA VAL A 151 9.40 -3.11 5.51
C VAL A 151 8.24 -3.29 4.55
N GLY A 152 7.03 -3.02 5.03
CA GLY A 152 5.85 -2.85 4.18
C GLY A 152 5.93 -1.52 3.43
N LEU A 153 6.34 -1.54 2.17
CA LEU A 153 6.47 -0.36 1.32
C LEU A 153 5.12 0.16 0.84
N ARG A 154 4.13 -0.72 0.72
CA ARG A 154 2.79 -0.36 0.27
C ARG A 154 1.78 -1.38 0.75
N ALA A 155 0.66 -0.89 1.30
CA ALA A 155 -0.55 -1.66 1.43
C ALA A 155 -1.47 -1.34 0.24
N MET A 156 -2.03 -2.37 -0.38
CA MET A 156 -2.99 -2.26 -1.48
C MET A 156 -4.31 -2.79 -0.99
N GLY A 157 -5.39 -2.01 -1.12
CA GLY A 157 -6.71 -2.42 -0.68
C GLY A 157 -7.43 -1.30 0.08
N PRO A 158 -8.76 -1.40 0.19
CA PRO A 158 -9.60 -0.41 0.88
C PRO A 158 -9.42 -0.43 2.41
N ASP A 159 -9.70 0.71 3.05
CA ASP A 159 -9.78 0.85 4.51
C ASP A 159 -11.17 0.49 5.02
N GLY A 160 -11.36 -0.74 5.49
CA GLY A 160 -12.55 -1.16 6.23
C GLY A 160 -13.88 -1.08 5.48
N ALA A 161 -14.93 -1.65 6.08
CA ALA A 161 -16.29 -1.28 5.72
C ALA A 161 -16.58 0.18 6.15
N PRO A 162 -17.37 0.97 5.40
CA PRO A 162 -18.12 0.60 4.19
C PRO A 162 -17.35 0.82 2.88
N MET A 163 -16.15 1.41 2.95
CA MET A 163 -15.39 1.81 1.76
C MET A 163 -14.93 0.60 0.94
N VAL A 164 -14.64 -0.53 1.60
CA VAL A 164 -14.41 -1.85 1.01
C VAL A 164 -15.35 -2.16 -0.15
N TYR A 165 -16.67 -2.03 0.04
CA TYR A 165 -17.63 -2.51 -0.94
C TYR A 165 -17.71 -1.63 -2.19
N VAL A 166 -17.28 -0.36 -2.06
CA VAL A 166 -17.32 0.63 -3.12
C VAL A 166 -15.96 0.74 -3.82
N THR A 167 -14.87 0.54 -3.08
CA THR A 167 -13.53 0.90 -3.54
C THR A 167 -12.55 -0.26 -3.60
N ARG A 168 -12.92 -1.50 -3.25
CA ARG A 168 -12.01 -2.67 -3.31
C ARG A 168 -11.18 -2.76 -4.60
N HIS A 169 -11.76 -2.40 -5.74
CA HIS A 169 -11.08 -2.38 -7.03
C HIS A 169 -10.64 -0.98 -7.51
N LEU A 170 -11.28 0.09 -7.03
CA LEU A 170 -11.02 1.48 -7.47
C LEU A 170 -10.02 2.23 -6.59
N ALA A 171 -9.91 1.90 -5.29
CA ALA A 171 -8.99 2.50 -4.32
C ALA A 171 -7.52 2.15 -4.58
N HIS A 172 -7.25 1.05 -5.30
CA HIS A 172 -5.90 0.58 -5.62
C HIS A 172 -5.02 1.69 -6.24
N PHE A 173 -5.63 2.65 -6.97
CA PHE A 173 -4.93 3.74 -7.65
C PHE A 173 -5.16 5.12 -7.03
N MET A 174 -5.85 5.20 -5.89
CA MET A 174 -6.54 6.43 -5.49
C MET A 174 -6.20 6.92 -4.08
N PHE A 175 -5.72 6.08 -3.16
CA PHE A 175 -5.61 6.47 -1.75
C PHE A 175 -4.28 6.17 -1.05
N PHE A 176 -4.14 6.87 0.07
CA PHE A 176 -2.94 7.34 0.76
C PHE A 176 -1.92 6.26 1.14
N PRO A 177 -0.63 6.62 1.29
CA PRO A 177 0.32 5.82 2.05
C PRO A 177 -0.32 5.38 3.35
N ARG A 178 -0.44 4.06 3.55
CA ARG A 178 -0.62 3.53 4.90
C ARG A 178 0.66 3.76 5.70
N HIS A 179 0.52 3.63 7.02
CA HIS A 179 1.67 3.68 7.91
C HIS A 179 2.60 2.52 7.51
N ALA A 180 3.89 2.79 7.38
CA ALA A 180 4.87 1.73 7.14
C ALA A 180 4.91 0.86 8.40
N TYR A 181 4.89 -0.46 8.24
CA TYR A 181 5.10 -1.40 9.33
C TYR A 181 6.39 -2.16 9.07
N ILE A 182 7.15 -2.36 10.12
CA ILE A 182 8.37 -3.14 10.07
C ILE A 182 8.11 -4.44 10.78
N LEU A 183 8.14 -5.53 10.02
CA LEU A 183 8.10 -6.86 10.56
C LEU A 183 9.54 -7.31 10.84
N VAL A 184 9.83 -7.63 12.09
CA VAL A 184 11.13 -8.14 12.51
C VAL A 184 10.95 -9.59 12.92
N VAL A 185 11.57 -10.50 12.17
CA VAL A 185 11.51 -11.94 12.42
C VAL A 185 12.85 -12.40 12.99
N PRO A 186 12.96 -12.61 14.33
CA PRO A 186 14.19 -13.06 14.94
C PRO A 186 14.50 -14.51 14.57
N GLU A 187 15.76 -14.94 14.68
CA GLU A 187 16.15 -16.35 14.46
C GLU A 187 15.45 -17.31 15.43
N GLN A 188 15.11 -16.81 16.62
CA GLN A 188 14.42 -17.55 17.67
C GLN A 188 13.39 -16.64 18.32
N GLY A 189 12.20 -17.18 18.57
CA GLY A 189 11.09 -16.44 19.16
C GLY A 189 10.09 -15.95 18.11
N GLU A 190 9.08 -15.24 18.59
CA GLU A 190 7.98 -14.74 17.76
C GLU A 190 8.36 -13.47 17.01
N ALA A 191 7.76 -13.27 15.85
CA ALA A 191 7.91 -12.03 15.10
C ALA A 191 7.41 -10.83 15.92
N THR A 192 8.08 -9.70 15.75
CA THR A 192 7.73 -8.43 16.40
C THR A 192 7.43 -7.40 15.32
N VAL A 193 6.45 -6.54 15.57
CA VAL A 193 6.10 -5.41 14.72
C VAL A 193 6.65 -4.14 15.35
N PHE A 194 7.46 -3.41 14.58
CA PHE A 194 7.87 -2.05 14.89
C PHE A 194 7.05 -1.06 14.06
N SER A 195 6.45 -0.09 14.76
CA SER A 195 5.64 0.96 14.17
C SER A 195 5.95 2.30 14.84
N ALA A 196 5.70 3.40 14.13
CA ALA A 196 5.69 4.73 14.73
C ALA A 196 4.45 5.49 14.27
N SER A 197 3.81 6.19 15.20
CA SER A 197 2.58 6.92 14.96
C SER A 197 2.41 8.05 15.96
N VAL A 198 1.31 8.78 15.82
CA VAL A 198 0.84 9.69 16.86
C VAL A 198 0.41 8.90 18.08
N ASN A 199 0.77 9.38 19.27
CA ASN A 199 0.47 8.76 20.56
C ASN A 199 -0.99 8.35 20.70
N ASN A 200 -1.94 9.23 20.36
CA ASN A 200 -3.37 8.92 20.48
C ASN A 200 -3.89 7.79 19.57
N LYS A 201 -3.12 7.40 18.55
CA LYS A 201 -3.42 6.22 17.72
C LYS A 201 -2.87 4.93 18.31
N LEU A 202 -1.92 5.03 19.23
CA LEU A 202 -1.31 3.89 19.92
C LEU A 202 -1.95 3.68 21.30
N ASP A 203 -2.39 4.77 21.94
CA ASP A 203 -3.00 4.81 23.26
C ASP A 203 -4.00 5.97 23.29
N GLU A 204 -5.30 5.65 23.28
CA GLU A 204 -6.38 6.65 23.23
C GLU A 204 -6.36 7.60 24.45
N ASP A 205 -5.76 7.17 25.57
CA ASP A 205 -5.69 7.90 26.84
C ASP A 205 -4.32 8.60 27.05
N ALA A 206 -3.49 8.70 26.02
CA ALA A 206 -2.15 9.28 26.13
C ALA A 206 -2.13 10.75 26.59
N GLU A 207 -1.28 11.07 27.59
CA GLU A 207 -1.14 12.41 28.17
C GLU A 207 -0.72 13.49 27.14
N HIS A 208 0.07 13.10 26.14
CA HIS A 208 0.50 13.95 25.03
C HIS A 208 0.01 13.37 23.69
N PRO A 209 -1.27 13.58 23.33
CA PRO A 209 -1.92 12.86 22.24
C PRO A 209 -1.33 13.19 20.87
N ASN A 210 -0.67 14.34 20.69
CA ASN A 210 -0.11 14.78 19.42
C ASN A 210 1.38 14.46 19.25
N HIS A 211 2.03 13.84 20.23
CA HIS A 211 3.45 13.48 20.12
C HIS A 211 3.62 12.22 19.27
N LEU A 212 4.73 12.14 18.56
CA LEU A 212 5.18 10.94 17.87
C LEU A 212 5.74 9.95 18.88
N ARG A 213 5.42 8.68 18.68
CA ARG A 213 5.98 7.57 19.45
C ARG A 213 6.17 6.38 18.54
N ALA A 214 7.22 5.62 18.83
CA ALA A 214 7.44 4.32 18.22
C ALA A 214 7.21 3.23 19.27
N THR A 215 6.71 2.08 18.81
CA THR A 215 6.44 0.92 19.66
C THR A 215 6.93 -0.34 18.98
N LEU A 216 7.40 -1.28 19.80
CA LEU A 216 7.59 -2.67 19.43
C LEU A 216 6.51 -3.50 20.11
N GLN A 217 5.80 -4.31 19.34
CA GLN A 217 4.71 -5.13 19.83
C GLN A 217 4.84 -6.54 19.26
N ALA A 218 4.38 -7.54 20.00
CA ALA A 218 4.25 -8.88 19.44
C ALA A 218 3.40 -8.84 18.17
N TYR A 219 3.71 -9.71 17.23
CA TYR A 219 2.94 -9.84 16.01
C TYR A 219 1.48 -10.21 16.35
N ASP A 220 0.55 -9.31 16.00
CA ASP A 220 -0.89 -9.53 16.17
C ASP A 220 -1.55 -9.78 14.82
N VAL A 221 -2.19 -10.94 14.71
CA VAL A 221 -2.89 -11.41 13.51
C VAL A 221 -4.20 -10.63 13.28
N GLU A 222 -4.74 -9.95 14.27
CA GLU A 222 -5.93 -9.12 14.10
C GLU A 222 -5.59 -7.64 13.92
N ALA A 223 -4.30 -7.28 13.97
CA ALA A 223 -3.88 -5.90 13.79
C ALA A 223 -4.29 -5.38 12.40
N TYR A 224 -5.09 -4.31 12.40
CA TYR A 224 -5.60 -3.62 11.22
C TYR A 224 -4.52 -3.33 10.15
N ASP A 225 -3.31 -3.11 10.64
CA ASP A 225 -2.17 -2.57 9.95
C ASP A 225 -1.22 -3.59 9.32
N PHE A 226 -1.43 -4.88 9.60
CA PHE A 226 -0.73 -5.99 8.97
C PHE A 226 -1.67 -6.67 7.95
N PRO A 227 -1.18 -7.42 6.94
CA PRO A 227 -2.04 -8.16 5.99
C PRO A 227 -3.01 -9.16 6.63
N SER A 228 -2.96 -9.33 7.94
CA SER A 228 -3.80 -10.22 8.72
C SER A 228 -5.18 -9.63 9.07
N SER A 229 -5.42 -8.33 8.92
CA SER A 229 -6.78 -7.75 9.09
C SER A 229 -7.76 -8.08 7.96
N GLY A 230 -7.31 -8.78 6.91
CA GLY A 230 -8.16 -9.33 5.86
C GLY A 230 -8.16 -8.51 4.57
N GLN A 231 -7.82 -7.22 4.61
CA GLN A 231 -8.21 -6.34 3.50
C GLN A 231 -7.06 -5.79 2.64
N ALA A 232 -5.83 -5.84 3.15
CA ALA A 232 -4.67 -5.27 2.46
C ALA A 232 -3.66 -6.32 2.01
N VAL A 233 -3.16 -6.11 0.81
CA VAL A 233 -2.03 -6.82 0.22
C VAL A 233 -0.79 -5.96 0.43
N HIS A 234 0.22 -6.48 1.11
CA HIS A 234 1.41 -5.74 1.48
C HIS A 234 2.57 -6.09 0.57
N LEU A 235 3.14 -5.08 -0.07
CA LEU A 235 4.41 -5.21 -0.73
C LEU A 235 5.52 -5.02 0.31
N MET A 236 6.29 -6.08 0.51
CA MET A 236 7.34 -6.18 1.52
C MET A 236 8.71 -6.19 0.85
N THR A 237 9.68 -5.53 1.47
CA THR A 237 11.11 -5.62 1.14
C THR A 237 11.86 -6.09 2.36
N ARG A 238 12.78 -7.04 2.18
CA ARG A 238 13.79 -7.34 3.20
C ARG A 238 14.87 -6.26 3.13
N ILE A 239 15.03 -5.49 4.20
CA ILE A 239 16.00 -4.37 4.26
C ILE A 239 17.29 -4.73 4.98
N SER A 240 17.33 -5.89 5.65
CA SER A 240 18.52 -6.33 6.36
C SER A 240 18.65 -7.85 6.32
N ASP A 241 19.86 -8.29 6.01
CA ASP A 241 20.33 -9.65 6.18
C ASP A 241 20.99 -9.88 7.55
N GLU A 242 21.16 -8.82 8.35
CA GLU A 242 21.73 -8.91 9.69
C GLU A 242 20.80 -9.68 10.65
N VAL A 243 21.38 -10.19 11.73
CA VAL A 243 20.65 -10.91 12.78
C VAL A 243 19.54 -10.00 13.32
N ALA A 244 18.30 -10.32 12.98
CA ALA A 244 17.12 -9.54 13.36
C ALA A 244 17.01 -9.25 14.87
N THR A 245 17.63 -10.10 15.71
CA THR A 245 17.75 -9.90 17.16
C THR A 245 18.53 -8.61 17.52
N ASP A 246 19.63 -8.31 16.83
CA ASP A 246 20.40 -7.09 17.07
C ASP A 246 19.68 -5.85 16.53
N ALA A 247 18.86 -6.02 15.48
CA ALA A 247 17.99 -4.96 14.98
C ALA A 247 16.90 -4.59 16.01
N LEU A 248 16.29 -5.57 16.69
CA LEU A 248 15.28 -5.31 17.72
C LEU A 248 15.82 -4.39 18.83
N ALA A 249 16.96 -4.70 19.42
CA ALA A 249 17.54 -3.90 20.50
C ALA A 249 17.87 -2.46 20.05
N ARG A 250 18.35 -2.29 18.81
CA ARG A 250 18.63 -0.96 18.24
C ARG A 250 17.34 -0.18 17.98
N LEU A 251 16.29 -0.84 17.50
CA LEU A 251 14.97 -0.25 17.30
C LEU A 251 14.29 0.14 18.62
N GLU A 252 14.41 -0.67 19.67
CA GLU A 252 13.96 -0.32 21.03
C GLU A 252 14.66 0.95 21.52
N THR A 253 15.99 1.01 21.35
CA THR A 253 16.78 2.19 21.72
C THR A 253 16.37 3.43 20.92
N ALA A 254 16.07 3.27 19.63
CA ALA A 254 15.58 4.37 18.78
C ALA A 254 14.16 4.83 19.21
N ALA A 255 13.28 3.89 19.57
CA ALA A 255 11.93 4.20 20.05
C ALA A 255 11.96 4.97 21.38
N GLN A 256 12.83 4.59 22.31
CA GLN A 256 13.03 5.29 23.58
C GLN A 256 13.52 6.74 23.34
N ARG A 257 14.52 6.92 22.47
CA ARG A 257 15.03 8.25 22.11
C ARG A 257 13.95 9.14 21.47
N LEU A 258 13.09 8.58 20.62
CA LEU A 258 11.96 9.34 20.06
C LEU A 258 10.99 9.79 21.16
N ALA A 259 10.68 8.92 22.12
CA ALA A 259 9.78 9.26 23.22
C ALA A 259 10.36 10.38 24.09
N GLU A 260 11.67 10.37 24.34
CA GLU A 260 12.38 11.43 25.09
C GLU A 260 12.47 12.76 24.32
N ALA A 261 12.51 12.70 22.98
CA ALA A 261 12.61 13.89 22.14
C ALA A 261 11.30 14.71 22.05
N GLU A 262 10.18 14.16 22.53
CA GLU A 262 8.86 14.84 22.60
C GLU A 262 8.43 15.49 21.26
N VAL A 263 8.74 14.82 20.15
CA VAL A 263 8.49 15.38 18.81
C VAL A 263 6.99 15.44 18.53
N THR A 264 6.48 16.63 18.19
CA THR A 264 5.06 16.80 17.82
C THR A 264 4.81 16.37 16.36
N TYR A 265 3.76 15.60 16.12
CA TYR A 265 3.31 15.26 14.77
C TYR A 265 2.77 16.47 14.02
N GLY A 266 3.16 16.63 12.76
CA GLY A 266 2.66 17.71 11.92
C GLY A 266 2.40 17.28 10.49
N VAL A 267 1.34 17.81 9.88
CA VAL A 267 0.95 17.55 8.48
C VAL A 267 2.02 17.96 7.46
N LEU A 268 2.85 18.96 7.82
CA LEU A 268 3.99 19.46 7.05
C LEU A 268 5.34 19.19 7.75
N ALA A 269 5.34 18.32 8.76
CA ALA A 269 6.48 17.94 9.61
C ALA A 269 6.71 16.41 9.49
N PRO A 270 7.59 15.77 10.28
CA PRO A 270 7.79 14.32 10.22
C PRO A 270 6.46 13.60 10.43
N ASN A 271 5.98 12.89 9.42
CA ASN A 271 4.87 11.96 9.59
C ASN A 271 5.41 10.57 9.95
N SER A 272 4.49 9.66 10.29
CA SER A 272 4.80 8.29 10.67
C SER A 272 5.81 7.61 9.75
N ASN A 273 5.68 7.77 8.43
CA ASN A 273 6.57 7.11 7.46
C ASN A 273 7.96 7.75 7.40
N THR A 274 8.04 9.08 7.47
CA THR A 274 9.31 9.81 7.58
C THR A 274 10.05 9.41 8.86
N VAL A 275 9.34 9.38 9.99
CA VAL A 275 9.88 9.04 11.30
C VAL A 275 10.39 7.61 11.31
N ILE A 276 9.61 6.66 10.80
CA ILE A 276 10.03 5.25 10.68
C ILE A 276 11.31 5.13 9.85
N GLY A 277 11.35 5.77 8.68
CA GLY A 277 12.57 5.77 7.85
C GLY A 277 13.79 6.32 8.59
N CYS A 278 13.61 7.37 9.39
CA CYS A 278 14.70 7.94 10.18
C CYS A 278 15.12 7.07 11.36
N LEU A 279 14.19 6.45 12.07
CA LEU A 279 14.51 5.51 13.15
C LEU A 279 15.26 4.29 12.62
N LEU A 280 14.91 3.81 11.42
CA LEU A 280 15.62 2.72 10.77
C LEU A 280 17.05 3.10 10.34
N GLU A 281 17.22 4.31 9.79
CA GLU A 281 18.54 4.82 9.40
C GLU A 281 19.43 5.01 10.63
N ASP A 282 18.91 5.64 11.67
CA ASP A 282 19.62 5.89 12.92
C ASP A 282 19.93 4.60 13.71
N ALA A 283 19.02 3.61 13.67
CA ALA A 283 19.28 2.28 14.20
C ALA A 283 20.29 1.48 13.34
N GLY A 284 20.71 1.98 12.18
CA GLY A 284 21.60 1.28 11.25
C GLY A 284 20.99 0.01 10.65
N VAL A 285 19.66 -0.06 10.59
CA VAL A 285 18.90 -1.19 10.02
C VAL A 285 18.60 -0.95 8.54
N MET A 286 18.64 0.31 8.10
CA MET A 286 18.44 0.75 6.72
C MET A 286 19.49 1.80 6.36
N THR A 287 20.02 1.76 5.14
CA THR A 287 20.91 2.81 4.63
C THR A 287 20.13 4.03 4.14
N ARG A 288 20.79 5.19 4.04
CA ARG A 288 20.19 6.41 3.47
C ARG A 288 19.72 6.24 2.03
N ALA A 289 20.41 5.42 1.24
CA ALA A 289 20.05 5.12 -0.14
C ALA A 289 18.75 4.30 -0.19
N GLU A 290 18.64 3.26 0.63
CA GLU A 290 17.42 2.44 0.77
C GLU A 290 16.25 3.26 1.31
N ARG A 291 16.48 4.12 2.32
CA ARG A 291 15.46 5.04 2.83
C ARG A 291 14.93 5.95 1.73
N SER A 292 15.82 6.51 0.93
CA SER A 292 15.44 7.41 -0.18
C SER A 292 14.63 6.67 -1.24
N GLY A 293 14.99 5.42 -1.58
CA GLY A 293 14.22 4.57 -2.49
C GLY A 293 12.86 4.13 -1.93
N ALA A 294 12.83 3.70 -0.68
CA ALA A 294 11.61 3.26 0.02
C ALA A 294 10.61 4.42 0.22
N LEU A 295 11.07 5.61 0.62
CA LEU A 295 10.21 6.80 0.77
C LEU A 295 9.59 7.24 -0.57
N LEU A 296 10.31 7.07 -1.69
CA LEU A 296 9.77 7.29 -3.03
C LEU A 296 8.68 6.27 -3.39
N ALA A 297 8.86 5.00 -2.99
CA ALA A 297 7.90 3.93 -3.23
C ALA A 297 6.62 4.05 -2.37
N VAL A 298 6.76 4.52 -1.12
CA VAL A 298 5.66 4.70 -0.16
C VAL A 298 4.75 5.89 -0.54
N ARG A 299 5.08 6.71 -1.54
CA ARG A 299 4.29 7.90 -1.95
C ARG A 299 3.96 8.85 -0.79
N ALA A 300 4.84 8.99 0.19
CA ALA A 300 4.60 9.78 1.40
C ALA A 300 4.79 11.30 1.18
N PRO A 301 3.88 12.16 1.69
CA PRO A 301 4.23 13.55 2.00
C PRO A 301 5.42 13.57 2.97
N GLY A 302 6.35 14.52 2.87
CA GLY A 302 7.59 14.51 3.66
C GLY A 302 8.84 14.07 2.90
N LEU A 303 8.75 13.94 1.56
CA LEU A 303 9.90 13.82 0.66
C LEU A 303 11.00 14.84 1.02
N GLY A 304 12.14 14.34 1.52
CA GLY A 304 13.31 15.15 1.84
C GLY A 304 13.34 15.77 3.23
N ALA A 305 12.48 15.34 4.16
CA ALA A 305 12.67 15.71 5.56
C ALA A 305 13.95 15.05 6.10
N ASP A 306 14.88 15.87 6.59
CA ASP A 306 16.07 15.38 7.30
C ASP A 306 15.64 14.64 8.57
N CYS A 307 16.45 13.66 8.97
CA CYS A 307 16.28 13.08 10.30
C CYS A 307 16.64 14.14 11.33
N VAL A 308 15.74 14.31 12.29
CA VAL A 308 15.93 15.20 13.45
C VAL A 308 16.92 14.54 14.41
#